data_AF-A0AB35YG22-F1
#
_entry.id   AF-A0AB35YG22-F1
#
_cell.length_a   1.000
_cell.length_b   1.000
_cell.length_c   1.000
_cell.angle_alpha   90.00
_cell.angle_beta   90.00
_cell.angle_gamma   90.00
#
_symmetry.space_group_name_H-M   'P 1'
#
loop_
_entity.id
_entity.type
_entity.pdbx_description
1 polymer ?
#
loop_
_entity_poly.entity_id
_entity_poly.type
_entity_poly.pdbx_seq_one_letter_code
_entity_poly.pdbx_strand_id
1 'polypeptide(L)' 'MQFPPVVYDLVKEVMGADHKYDVVDWDLDRVYLENNETEMIIRTWNITEAYVDWTLFEIVNDRGKEISAGTYFYKSEVHA' A
#
# COMPACT_ATOMS: atom_id res chain seq x y z
N MET A 1 -8.61 -11.17 10.59
CA MET A 1 -9.00 -10.66 9.26
C MET A 1 -8.01 -11.24 8.25
N GLN A 2 -8.45 -11.73 7.08
CA GLN A 2 -7.53 -12.13 6.01
C GLN A 2 -7.57 -11.05 4.92
N PHE A 3 -6.41 -10.53 4.53
CA PHE A 3 -6.28 -9.52 3.49
C PHE A 3 -6.07 -10.18 2.12
N PRO A 4 -6.61 -9.61 1.03
CA PRO A 4 -6.33 -10.12 -0.31
C PRO A 4 -4.82 -10.13 -0.61
N PRO A 5 -4.29 -11.15 -1.32
CA PRO A 5 -2.85 -11.23 -1.63
C PRO A 5 -2.30 -9.97 -2.30
N VAL A 6 -3.10 -9.32 -3.16
CA VAL A 6 -2.71 -8.10 -3.86
C VAL A 6 -2.42 -6.92 -2.92
N VAL A 7 -3.08 -6.85 -1.76
CA VAL A 7 -2.82 -5.82 -0.74
C VAL A 7 -1.42 -6.02 -0.17
N TYR A 8 -1.05 -7.27 0.13
CA TYR A 8 0.30 -7.57 0.63
C TYR A 8 1.39 -7.32 -0.41
N ASP A 9 1.13 -7.64 -1.68
CA ASP A 9 2.10 -7.39 -2.74
C ASP A 9 2.31 -5.88 -2.96
N LEU A 10 1.24 -5.08 -2.92
CA LEU A 10 1.35 -3.62 -2.96
C LEU A 10 2.14 -3.10 -1.75
N VAL A 11 1.83 -3.55 -0.53
CA VAL A 11 2.55 -3.12 0.68
C VAL A 11 4.04 -3.48 0.59
N LYS A 12 4.38 -4.66 0.09
CA LYS A 12 5.78 -5.06 -0.12
C LYS A 12 6.49 -4.23 -1.17
N GLU A 13 5.79 -3.83 -2.24
CA GLU A 13 6.34 -2.91 -3.25
C GLU A 13 6.64 -1.53 -2.63
N VAL A 14 5.69 -0.99 -1.87
CA VAL A 14 5.77 0.36 -1.29
C VAL A 14 6.79 0.44 -0.15
N MET A 15 6.78 -0.55 0.75
CA MET A 15 7.59 -0.54 1.97
C MET A 15 8.93 -1.28 1.81
N GLY A 16 9.09 -2.02 0.72
CA GLY A 16 10.22 -2.92 0.52
C GLY A 16 10.15 -4.18 1.39
N ALA A 17 11.24 -4.93 1.46
CA ALA A 17 11.32 -6.19 2.20
C ALA A 17 11.34 -6.03 3.74
N ASP A 18 11.50 -4.80 4.22
CA ASP A 18 11.58 -4.47 5.64
C ASP A 18 10.15 -4.42 6.20
N HIS A 19 9.67 -5.55 6.72
CA HIS A 19 8.34 -5.71 7.32
C HIS A 19 8.25 -4.99 8.67
N LYS A 20 8.40 -3.66 8.66
CA LYS A 20 8.39 -2.80 9.85
C LYS A 20 7.00 -2.29 10.23
N TYR A 21 5.99 -2.59 9.42
CA TYR A 21 4.63 -2.09 9.56
C TYR A 21 3.65 -3.23 9.39
N ASP A 22 2.63 -3.25 10.25
CA ASP A 22 1.51 -4.16 10.18
C ASP A 22 0.36 -3.51 9.41
N VAL A 23 -0.33 -4.29 8.57
CA VAL A 23 -1.57 -3.84 7.92
C VAL A 23 -2.71 -3.97 8.94
N VAL A 24 -3.29 -2.85 9.33
CA VAL A 24 -4.35 -2.81 10.35
C VAL A 24 -5.75 -2.74 9.74
N ASP A 25 -5.90 -2.05 8.61
CA ASP A 25 -7.17 -1.91 7.90
C ASP A 25 -6.93 -1.66 6.39
N TRP A 26 -7.95 -1.94 5.57
CA TRP A 26 -7.88 -1.67 4.14
C TRP A 26 -9.26 -1.48 3.50
N ASP A 27 -9.29 -0.65 2.46
CA ASP A 27 -10.39 -0.52 1.51
C ASP A 27 -9.83 -0.43 0.07
N LEU A 28 -10.70 -0.21 -0.92
CA LEU A 28 -10.30 -0.14 -2.34
C LEU A 28 -9.30 0.99 -2.62
N ASP A 29 -9.38 2.08 -1.88
CA ASP A 29 -8.63 3.32 -2.10
C ASP A 29 -7.50 3.50 -1.07
N ARG A 30 -7.45 2.70 -0.01
CA ARG A 30 -6.58 2.93 1.16
C ARG A 30 -6.10 1.63 1.80
N VAL A 31 -4.84 1.62 2.20
CA VAL A 31 -4.27 0.61 3.09
C VAL A 31 -3.66 1.32 4.29
N TYR A 32 -4.14 1.00 5.48
CA TYR A 32 -3.67 1.55 6.75
C TYR A 32 -2.57 0.66 7.33
N LEU A 33 -1.45 1.29 7.66
CA LEU A 33 -0.23 0.66 8.14
C LEU A 33 0.18 1.30 9.46
N GLU A 34 0.50 0.48 10.45
CA GLU A 34 0.93 0.98 11.76
C GLU A 34 2.15 0.23 12.27
N ASN A 35 2.94 0.91 13.09
CA ASN A 35 3.88 0.29 14.01
C ASN A 35 3.82 1.03 15.36
N ASN A 36 4.73 0.71 16.29
CA ASN A 36 4.72 1.31 17.63
C ASN A 36 5.03 2.83 17.66
N GLU A 37 5.46 3.42 16.55
CA GLU A 37 5.98 4.79 16.47
C GLU A 37 5.21 5.68 15.47
N THR A 38 4.75 5.11 14.36
CA THR A 38 4.18 5.84 13.23
C THR A 38 2.99 5.14 12.60
N GLU A 39 2.03 5.97 12.16
CA GLU A 39 0.90 5.57 11.34
C GLU A 39 1.15 6.03 9.89
N MET A 40 0.85 5.16 8.94
CA MET A 40 0.99 5.43 7.51
C MET A 40 -0.25 4.99 6.75
N ILE A 41 -0.50 5.64 5.61
CA ILE A 41 -1.57 5.29 4.69
C ILE A 41 -1.00 5.20 3.29
N ILE A 42 -1.21 4.06 2.62
CA ILE A 42 -1.07 3.98 1.17
C ILE A 42 -2.42 4.34 0.58
N ARG A 43 -2.48 5.41 -0.22
CA ARG A 43 -3.66 5.71 -1.03
C ARG A 43 -3.45 5.21 -2.44
N THR A 44 -4.44 4.53 -2.98
CA THR A 44 -4.45 4.07 -4.37
C THR A 44 -5.37 4.96 -5.21
N TRP A 45 -5.04 5.14 -6.47
CA TRP A 45 -5.94 5.70 -7.49
C TRP A 45 -5.62 5.08 -8.85
N ASN A 46 -6.51 5.27 -9.82
CA ASN A 46 -6.34 4.72 -11.18
C ASN A 46 -6.11 3.19 -11.20
N ILE A 47 -7.03 2.47 -10.57
CA ILE A 47 -7.00 1.00 -10.47
C ILE A 47 -7.52 0.42 -11.79
N THR A 48 -6.67 -0.34 -12.47
CA THR A 48 -7.00 -1.03 -13.74
C THR A 48 -6.83 -2.53 -13.60
N GLU A 49 -6.98 -3.31 -14.67
CA GLU A 49 -6.64 -4.74 -14.66
C GLU A 49 -5.12 -5.00 -14.75
N ALA A 50 -4.33 -3.99 -15.08
CA ALA A 50 -2.89 -4.12 -15.34
C ALA A 50 -2.02 -3.47 -14.25
N TYR A 51 -2.49 -2.39 -13.64
CA TYR A 51 -1.74 -1.62 -12.65
C TYR A 51 -2.64 -0.82 -11.71
N VAL A 52 -2.03 -0.31 -10.64
CA VAL A 52 -2.60 0.67 -9.71
C VAL A 52 -1.56 1.75 -9.38
N ASP A 53 -1.96 3.01 -9.41
CA ASP A 53 -1.14 4.12 -8.92
C ASP A 53 -1.32 4.28 -7.41
N TRP A 54 -0.27 4.71 -6.71
CA TRP A 54 -0.30 4.84 -5.25
C TRP A 54 0.58 6.00 -4.73
N THR A 55 0.19 6.57 -3.58
CA THR A 55 1.00 7.50 -2.76
C THR A 55 1.03 6.96 -1.35
N LEU A 56 2.23 6.90 -0.77
CA LEU A 56 2.46 6.66 0.63
C LEU A 56 2.44 7.98 1.41
N PHE A 57 1.63 8.04 2.46
CA PHE A 57 1.57 9.14 3.41
C PHE A 57 1.99 8.67 4.81
N GLU A 58 2.74 9.49 5.52
CA GLU A 58 2.92 9.42 6.97
C GLU A 58 1.87 10.31 7.63
N ILE A 59 1.16 9.81 8.64
CA ILE A 59 0.18 10.59 9.39
C ILE A 59 0.88 11.26 10.57
N VAL A 60 0.94 12.59 10.55
CA VAL A 60 1.55 13.41 11.60
C VAL A 60 0.53 14.43 12.07
N ASN A 61 0.06 14.32 13.31
CA ASN A 61 -0.96 15.21 13.91
C ASN A 61 -2.21 15.37 13.03
N ASP A 62 -2.83 14.24 12.65
CA ASP A 62 -4.02 14.17 11.79
C ASP A 62 -3.83 14.75 10.37
N ARG A 63 -2.58 14.97 9.95
CA ARG A 63 -2.24 15.43 8.60
C ARG A 63 -1.39 14.39 7.87
N GLY A 64 -1.79 14.06 6.65
CA GLY A 64 -0.98 13.23 5.77
C GLY A 64 0.16 14.03 5.15
N LYS A 65 1.40 13.61 5.41
CA LYS A 65 2.60 14.08 4.71
C LYS A 65 2.97 13.04 3.66
N GLU A 66 3.00 13.45 2.40
CA GLU A 66 3.45 12.59 1.30
C GLU A 66 4.92 12.20 1.48
N ILE A 67 5.20 10.91 1.35
CA ILE A 67 6.53 10.32 1.47
C ILE A 67 7.04 9.85 0.11
N SER A 68 6.20 9.17 -0.67
CA SER A 68 6.57 8.59 -1.96
C SER A 68 5.32 8.30 -2.79
N ALA A 69 5.47 8.19 -4.10
CA ALA A 69 4.40 7.78 -5.01
C ALA A 69 4.96 6.92 -6.15
N GLY A 70 4.10 6.07 -6.73
CA GLY A 70 4.50 5.17 -7.81
C GLY A 70 3.33 4.42 -8.43
N THR A 71 3.67 3.46 -9.28
CA THR A 71 2.73 2.58 -9.96
C THR A 71 3.12 1.14 -9.71
N TYR A 72 2.20 0.34 -9.19
CA TYR A 72 2.37 -1.10 -9.02
C TYR A 72 1.70 -1.83 -10.20
N PHE A 73 2.48 -2.64 -10.92
CA PHE A 73 1.98 -3.47 -12.01
C PHE A 73 1.65 -4.86 -11.48
N TYR A 74 0.42 -5.33 -11.70
CA TYR A 74 0.07 -6.69 -11.34
C TYR A 74 0.97 -7.65 -12.12
N LYS A 75 1.53 -8.64 -11.43
CA LYS A 75 2.24 -9.73 -12.11
C LYS A 75 1.19 -10.47 -12.93
N SER A 76 1.18 -10.22 -14.24
CA SER A 76 0.41 -11.02 -15.17
C SER A 76 0.92 -12.46 -15.02
N GLU A 77 0.05 -13.38 -14.60
CA GLU A 77 0.33 -14.80 -14.75
C GLU A 77 0.36 -15.08 -16.25
N VAL A 78 1.50 -14.83 -16.89
CA VAL A 78 1.76 -15.33 -18.24
C VAL A 78 1.78 -16.85 -18.09
N HIS A 79 0.63 -17.48 -18.34
CA HIS A 79 0.57 -18.90 -18.63
C HIS A 79 1.41 -19.12 -19.88
N ALA A 80 2.66 -19.54 -19.68
CA ALA A 80 3.57 -20.01 -20.71
C ALA A 80 3.34 -21.50 -20.99
#